data_AF-M0D8A2-F1
#
_entry.id   AF-M0D8A2-F1
#
_cell.length_a   1.000
_cell.length_b   1.000
_cell.length_c   1.000
_cell.angle_alpha   90.00
_cell.angle_beta   90.00
_cell.angle_gamma   90.00
#
_symmetry.space_group_name_H-M   'P 1'
#
loop_
_entity.id
_entity.type
_entity.pdbx_description
1 polymer ?
#
loop_
_entity_poly.entity_id
_entity_poly.type
_entity_poly.pdbx_seq_one_letter_code
_entity_poly.pdbx_strand_id
1 'polypeptide(L)'
;MNDDIRDRLAEAERSFEGSPGTIEEGLDVDDAELVQLRRACRLLEVGSNLLDRGYYTVVIESAFVAIERTIQFRLIHDGAMSPSEVISSHRRLYQRGAEIGLYDDAFGDDLAELWNRNRTETYYRLGIATKEQAKAMYSLADDIHRHLIDVTRMSHECLCRR
;
A
#
# COMPACT_ATOMS: atom_id res chain seq x y z
N MET A 1 -10.63 -25.73 17.38
CA MET A 1 -10.89 -24.29 17.28
C MET A 1 -12.07 -23.99 18.19
N ASN A 2 -11.95 -23.01 19.07
CA ASN A 2 -13.03 -22.61 19.99
C ASN A 2 -14.24 -22.09 19.18
N ASP A 3 -15.46 -22.45 19.57
CA ASP A 3 -16.69 -22.04 18.87
C ASP A 3 -16.83 -20.51 18.84
N ASP A 4 -16.42 -19.79 19.90
CA ASP A 4 -16.37 -18.31 19.93
C ASP A 4 -15.43 -17.74 18.84
N ILE A 5 -14.32 -18.41 18.54
CA ILE A 5 -13.40 -17.97 17.47
C ILE A 5 -14.04 -18.17 16.09
N ARG A 6 -14.80 -19.26 15.91
CA ARG A 6 -15.52 -19.52 14.65
C ARG A 6 -16.64 -18.50 14.45
N ASP A 7 -17.36 -18.16 15.50
CA ASP A 7 -18.43 -17.17 15.46
C ASP A 7 -17.88 -15.78 15.11
N ARG A 8 -16.76 -15.37 15.73
CA ARG A 8 -16.06 -14.12 15.40
C ARG A 8 -15.52 -14.08 13.98
N LEU A 9 -15.01 -15.21 13.46
CA LEU A 9 -14.58 -15.29 12.06
C LEU A 9 -15.78 -15.06 11.13
N ALA A 10 -16.90 -15.74 11.38
CA ALA A 10 -18.11 -15.59 10.58
C ALA A 10 -18.70 -14.17 10.68
N GLU A 11 -18.58 -13.52 11.83
CA GLU A 11 -18.96 -12.10 12.00
C GLU A 11 -18.05 -11.18 11.17
N ALA A 12 -16.73 -11.38 11.22
CA ALA A 12 -15.79 -10.61 10.41
C ALA A 12 -16.05 -10.78 8.90
N GLU A 13 -16.31 -12.01 8.44
CA GLU A 13 -16.64 -12.29 7.03
C GLU A 13 -17.92 -11.57 6.59
N ARG A 14 -19.01 -11.69 7.37
CA ARG A 14 -20.29 -11.01 7.07
C ARG A 14 -20.15 -9.49 7.04
N SER A 15 -19.22 -8.91 7.78
CA SER A 15 -19.00 -7.46 7.76
C SER A 15 -18.57 -6.93 6.39
N PHE A 16 -17.98 -7.76 5.53
CA PHE A 16 -17.62 -7.41 4.15
C PHE A 16 -18.79 -7.52 3.15
N GLU A 17 -19.94 -8.08 3.56
CA GLU A 17 -21.13 -8.30 2.70
C GLU A 17 -22.25 -7.25 2.92
N GLY A 18 -22.12 -6.37 3.94
CA GLY A 18 -23.19 -5.49 4.44
C GLY A 18 -23.26 -4.04 3.91
N SER A 19 -24.33 -3.32 4.30
CA SER A 19 -24.62 -1.89 4.04
C SER A 19 -23.63 -0.91 4.71
N PRO A 20 -23.57 0.38 4.32
CA PRO A 20 -22.45 1.27 4.64
C PRO A 20 -22.28 1.47 6.14
N GLY A 21 -21.13 1.04 6.67
CA GLY A 21 -20.66 1.46 7.98
C GLY A 21 -20.08 2.87 7.94
N THR A 22 -19.38 3.27 9.00
CA THR A 22 -18.56 4.49 8.96
C THR A 22 -17.40 4.28 7.98
N ILE A 23 -17.41 5.01 6.88
CA ILE A 23 -16.33 4.99 5.88
C ILE A 23 -15.14 5.78 6.45
N GLU A 24 -13.93 5.28 6.22
CA GLU A 24 -12.72 6.00 6.60
C GLU A 24 -12.66 7.37 5.92
N GLU A 25 -12.31 8.40 6.70
CA GLU A 25 -12.23 9.77 6.22
C GLU A 25 -11.32 9.88 4.99
N GLY A 26 -11.83 10.54 3.95
CA GLY A 26 -11.13 10.71 2.69
C GLY A 26 -11.28 9.55 1.70
N LEU A 27 -11.81 8.39 2.07
CA LEU A 27 -11.96 7.25 1.15
C LEU A 27 -13.34 7.15 0.46
N ASP A 28 -14.29 7.98 0.84
CA ASP A 28 -15.62 8.05 0.22
C ASP A 28 -15.55 8.79 -1.13
N VAL A 29 -15.22 8.06 -2.19
CA VAL A 29 -15.12 8.53 -3.58
C VAL A 29 -15.62 7.47 -4.55
N ASP A 30 -16.21 7.90 -5.66
CA ASP A 30 -16.81 7.00 -6.66
C ASP A 30 -15.76 6.33 -7.56
N ASP A 31 -14.61 6.98 -7.78
CA ASP A 31 -13.58 6.50 -8.69
C ASP A 31 -12.63 5.51 -8.02
N ALA A 32 -12.55 4.29 -8.56
CA ALA A 32 -11.71 3.23 -8.01
C ALA A 32 -10.21 3.59 -7.98
N GLU A 33 -9.73 4.39 -8.93
CA GLU A 33 -8.36 4.92 -8.92
C GLU A 33 -8.14 5.86 -7.73
N LEU A 34 -9.10 6.75 -7.45
CA LEU A 34 -9.02 7.69 -6.33
C LEU A 34 -9.04 6.96 -5.00
N VAL A 35 -9.79 5.86 -4.89
CA VAL A 35 -9.73 4.98 -3.71
C VAL A 35 -8.30 4.47 -3.49
N GLN A 36 -7.58 4.02 -4.52
CA GLN A 36 -6.19 3.55 -4.35
C GLN A 36 -5.23 4.70 -4.00
N LEU A 37 -5.36 5.85 -4.66
CA LEU A 37 -4.57 7.05 -4.37
C LEU A 37 -4.72 7.46 -2.90
N ARG A 38 -5.97 7.61 -2.45
CA ARG A 38 -6.25 8.10 -1.10
C ARG A 38 -5.92 7.04 -0.05
N ARG A 39 -6.08 5.75 -0.33
CA ARG A 39 -5.56 4.67 0.54
C ARG A 39 -4.05 4.76 0.73
N ALA A 40 -3.28 5.00 -0.34
CA ALA A 40 -1.85 5.22 -0.22
C ALA A 40 -1.55 6.42 0.70
N CYS A 41 -2.30 7.51 0.57
CA CYS A 41 -2.15 8.67 1.45
C CYS A 41 -2.42 8.34 2.93
N ARG A 42 -3.52 7.62 3.22
CA ARG A 42 -3.87 7.20 4.59
C ARG A 42 -2.79 6.29 5.21
N LEU A 43 -2.21 5.40 4.40
CA LEU A 43 -1.11 4.51 4.82
C LEU A 43 0.18 5.28 5.10
N LEU A 44 0.50 6.31 4.31
CA LEU A 44 1.65 7.19 4.57
C LEU A 44 1.41 8.03 5.83
N GLU A 45 0.23 8.59 6.01
CA GLU A 45 -0.10 9.37 7.21
C GLU A 45 0.05 8.53 8.48
N VAL A 46 -0.54 7.33 8.52
CA VAL A 46 -0.41 6.45 9.69
C VAL A 46 1.04 5.98 9.87
N GLY A 47 1.76 5.70 8.78
CA GLY A 47 3.19 5.36 8.81
C GLY A 47 4.03 6.44 9.48
N SER A 48 3.81 7.71 9.11
CA SER A 48 4.48 8.86 9.74
C SER A 48 4.13 8.96 11.24
N ASN A 49 2.84 8.89 11.58
CA ASN A 49 2.36 9.00 12.97
C ASN A 49 2.90 7.89 13.88
N LEU A 50 3.11 6.69 13.33
CA LEU A 50 3.57 5.51 14.06
C LEU A 50 5.10 5.43 14.15
N LEU A 51 5.83 6.09 13.25
CA LEU A 51 7.28 6.10 13.22
C LEU A 51 7.88 6.68 14.50
N ASP A 52 7.39 7.84 14.94
CA ASP A 52 7.87 8.48 16.17
C ASP A 52 7.42 7.75 17.43
N ARG A 53 6.40 6.90 17.32
CA ARG A 53 5.86 6.09 18.42
C ARG A 53 6.50 4.71 18.54
N GLY A 54 7.43 4.36 17.64
CA GLY A 54 8.22 3.13 17.75
C GLY A 54 7.58 1.87 17.14
N TYR A 55 6.48 1.99 16.37
CA TYR A 55 5.82 0.84 15.74
C TYR A 55 6.47 0.48 14.39
N TYR A 56 7.78 0.23 14.39
CA TYR A 56 8.60 0.13 13.18
C TYR A 56 8.14 -0.95 12.19
N THR A 57 7.70 -2.12 12.67
CA THR A 57 7.14 -3.17 11.80
C THR A 57 5.93 -2.68 11.03
N VAL A 58 5.00 -1.99 11.71
CA VAL A 58 3.77 -1.46 11.10
C VAL A 58 4.11 -0.37 10.09
N VAL A 59 5.12 0.47 10.36
CA VAL A 59 5.58 1.48 9.39
C VAL A 59 6.13 0.83 8.13
N ILE A 60 6.95 -0.22 8.27
CA ILE A 60 7.51 -0.94 7.12
C ILE A 60 6.40 -1.60 6.29
N GLU A 61 5.46 -2.29 6.94
CA GLU A 61 4.32 -2.91 6.26
C GLU A 61 3.44 -1.87 5.56
N SER A 62 3.12 -0.76 6.24
CA SER A 62 2.33 0.33 5.66
C SER A 62 3.03 0.97 4.47
N ALA A 63 4.36 1.12 4.51
CA ALA A 63 5.15 1.67 3.43
C ALA A 63 5.09 0.80 2.15
N PHE A 64 5.23 -0.53 2.28
CA PHE A 64 5.05 -1.43 1.13
C PHE A 64 3.64 -1.31 0.54
N VAL A 65 2.61 -1.36 1.38
CA VAL A 65 1.22 -1.26 0.89
C VAL A 65 0.97 0.12 0.26
N ALA A 66 1.54 1.21 0.78
CA ALA A 66 1.43 2.53 0.18
C ALA A 66 2.05 2.60 -1.23
N ILE A 67 3.24 2.01 -1.42
CA ILE A 67 3.88 1.89 -2.74
C ILE A 67 2.96 1.13 -3.70
N GLU A 68 2.43 -0.01 -3.27
CA GLU A 68 1.57 -0.86 -4.07
C GLU A 68 0.26 -0.17 -4.47
N ARG A 69 -0.38 0.55 -3.54
CA ARG A 69 -1.59 1.32 -3.82
C ARG A 69 -1.32 2.49 -4.76
N THR A 70 -0.16 3.13 -4.67
CA THR A 70 0.28 4.17 -5.61
C THR A 70 0.46 3.60 -7.03
N ILE A 71 1.13 2.45 -7.15
CA ILE A 71 1.31 1.79 -8.45
C ILE A 71 -0.05 1.35 -9.01
N GLN A 72 -0.92 0.76 -8.18
CA GLN A 72 -2.24 0.35 -8.62
C GLN A 72 -3.12 1.53 -9.04
N PHE A 73 -3.05 2.67 -8.34
CA PHE A 73 -3.67 3.91 -8.79
C PHE A 73 -3.22 4.24 -10.22
N ARG A 74 -1.91 4.26 -10.47
CA ARG A 74 -1.36 4.55 -11.81
C ARG A 74 -1.77 3.54 -12.86
N LEU A 75 -1.80 2.25 -12.54
CA LEU A 75 -2.24 1.21 -13.46
C LEU A 75 -3.71 1.39 -13.88
N ILE A 76 -4.59 1.77 -12.94
CA ILE A 76 -6.01 2.02 -13.25
C ILE A 76 -6.15 3.34 -14.03
N HIS A 77 -5.50 4.40 -13.55
CA HIS A 77 -5.56 5.74 -14.13
C HIS A 77 -5.04 5.79 -15.57
N ASP A 78 -3.96 5.07 -15.85
CA ASP A 78 -3.34 5.02 -17.17
C ASP A 78 -4.05 3.98 -18.09
N GLY A 79 -5.15 3.36 -17.63
CA GLY A 79 -5.96 2.40 -18.39
C GLY A 79 -5.31 1.03 -18.59
N ALA A 80 -4.25 0.72 -17.85
CA ALA A 80 -3.46 -0.50 -17.95
C ALA A 80 -4.00 -1.67 -17.12
N MET A 81 -4.98 -1.40 -16.24
CA MET A 81 -5.62 -2.34 -15.33
C MET A 81 -7.09 -1.97 -15.13
N SER A 82 -7.99 -2.95 -15.15
CA SER A 82 -9.40 -2.71 -14.80
C SER A 82 -9.54 -2.44 -13.30
N PRO A 83 -10.46 -1.56 -12.86
CA PRO A 83 -10.82 -1.39 -11.44
C PRO A 83 -11.16 -2.70 -10.71
N SER A 84 -11.72 -3.68 -11.42
CA SER A 84 -12.11 -4.99 -10.88
C SER A 84 -11.02 -6.07 -10.95
N GLU A 85 -9.89 -5.77 -11.59
CA GLU A 85 -8.78 -6.72 -11.71
C GLU A 85 -8.08 -6.90 -10.36
N VAL A 86 -7.67 -8.14 -10.06
CA VAL A 86 -6.97 -8.48 -8.81
C VAL A 86 -5.59 -9.01 -9.14
N ILE A 87 -4.56 -8.26 -8.73
CA ILE A 87 -3.17 -8.71 -8.76
C ILE A 87 -2.81 -9.22 -7.36
N SER A 88 -2.83 -10.53 -7.18
CA SER A 88 -2.56 -11.19 -5.88
C SER A 88 -1.08 -11.39 -5.56
N SER A 89 -0.19 -10.94 -6.44
CA SER A 89 1.26 -11.08 -6.31
C SER A 89 1.95 -9.72 -6.34
N HIS A 90 2.63 -9.38 -5.25
CA HIS A 90 3.42 -8.15 -5.12
C HIS A 90 4.45 -8.02 -6.26
N ARG A 91 5.15 -9.11 -6.59
CA ARG A 91 6.08 -9.15 -7.73
C ARG A 91 5.39 -8.81 -9.05
N ARG A 92 4.21 -9.40 -9.30
CA ARG A 92 3.47 -9.15 -10.54
C ARG A 92 3.01 -7.70 -10.63
N LEU A 93 2.62 -7.09 -9.50
CA LEU A 93 2.26 -5.68 -9.45
C LEU A 93 3.44 -4.77 -9.80
N TYR A 94 4.62 -5.01 -9.21
CA TYR A 94 5.82 -4.23 -9.51
C TYR A 94 6.25 -4.37 -10.98
N GLN A 95 6.24 -5.59 -11.53
CA GLN A 95 6.51 -5.85 -12.94
C GLN A 95 5.52 -5.11 -13.85
N ARG A 96 4.22 -5.12 -13.50
CA ARG A 96 3.19 -4.44 -14.30
C ARG A 96 3.40 -2.92 -14.34
N GLY A 97 3.88 -2.32 -13.25
CA GLY A 97 4.27 -0.91 -13.23
C GLY A 97 5.44 -0.60 -14.17
N ALA A 98 6.44 -1.49 -14.24
CA ALA A 98 7.54 -1.36 -15.20
C ALA A 98 7.09 -1.54 -16.65
N GLU A 99 6.21 -2.53 -16.92
CA GLU A 99 5.65 -2.80 -18.26
C GLU A 99 4.97 -1.58 -18.90
N ILE A 100 4.44 -0.65 -18.10
CA ILE A 100 3.82 0.60 -18.60
C ILE A 100 4.71 1.83 -18.46
N GLY A 101 5.96 1.67 -18.01
CA GLY A 101 6.93 2.76 -17.92
C GLY A 101 6.75 3.69 -16.72
N LEU A 102 6.16 3.23 -15.60
CA LEU A 102 6.19 4.02 -14.35
C LEU A 102 7.62 4.18 -13.81
N TYR A 103 8.46 3.18 -14.08
CA TYR A 103 9.88 3.07 -13.76
C TYR A 103 10.47 1.97 -14.66
N ASP A 104 11.79 1.77 -14.64
CA ASP A 104 12.43 0.71 -15.43
C ASP A 104 12.31 -0.69 -14.79
N ASP A 105 12.56 -1.73 -15.59
CA ASP A 105 12.45 -3.12 -15.14
C ASP A 105 13.37 -3.42 -13.95
N ALA A 106 14.58 -2.84 -13.93
CA ALA A 106 15.55 -3.04 -12.87
C ALA A 106 15.02 -2.55 -11.51
N PHE A 107 14.42 -1.35 -11.48
CA PHE A 107 13.78 -0.82 -10.28
C PHE A 107 12.58 -1.67 -9.82
N GLY A 108 11.78 -2.16 -10.77
CA GLY A 108 10.67 -3.07 -10.47
C GLY A 108 11.13 -4.39 -9.83
N ASP A 109 12.23 -4.95 -10.33
CA ASP A 109 12.85 -6.15 -9.76
C ASP A 109 13.44 -5.88 -8.36
N ASP A 110 14.11 -4.74 -8.18
CA ASP A 110 14.65 -4.32 -6.87
C ASP A 110 13.55 -4.18 -5.81
N LEU A 111 12.37 -3.62 -6.16
CA LEU A 111 11.21 -3.55 -5.28
C LEU A 111 10.71 -4.95 -4.88
N ALA A 112 10.62 -5.87 -5.85
CA ALA A 112 10.19 -7.23 -5.60
C ALA A 112 11.19 -7.99 -4.71
N GLU A 113 12.49 -7.76 -4.90
CA GLU A 113 13.54 -8.33 -4.04
C GLU A 113 13.54 -7.73 -2.65
N LEU A 114 13.34 -6.42 -2.51
CA LEU A 114 13.20 -5.73 -1.22
C LEU A 114 12.01 -6.29 -0.42
N TRP A 115 10.86 -6.47 -1.07
CA TRP A 115 9.69 -7.11 -0.44
C TRP A 115 10.00 -8.54 0.02
N ASN A 116 10.66 -9.33 -0.83
CA ASN A 116 11.04 -10.70 -0.50
C ASN A 116 12.03 -10.75 0.67
N ARG A 117 13.05 -9.89 0.68
CA ARG A 117 14.02 -9.78 1.79
C ARG A 117 13.33 -9.41 3.10
N ASN A 118 12.46 -8.39 3.10
CA ASN A 118 11.68 -8.02 4.28
C ASN A 118 10.90 -9.23 4.84
N ARG A 119 10.27 -10.03 3.97
CA ARG A 119 9.64 -11.28 4.39
C ARG A 119 10.64 -12.31 4.91
N THR A 120 11.66 -12.68 4.16
CA THR A 120 12.60 -13.73 4.56
C THR A 120 13.31 -13.40 5.87
N GLU A 121 13.79 -12.17 6.06
CA GLU A 121 14.47 -11.74 7.29
C GLU A 121 13.54 -11.71 8.50
N THR A 122 12.25 -11.41 8.29
CA THR A 122 11.23 -11.47 9.34
C THR A 122 10.88 -12.92 9.72
N TYR A 123 10.83 -13.85 8.76
CA TYR A 123 10.40 -15.24 8.99
C TYR A 123 11.47 -16.16 9.63
N TYR A 124 12.77 -15.86 9.50
CA TYR A 124 13.86 -16.78 9.88
C TYR A 124 14.69 -16.40 11.14
N ARG A 125 14.17 -15.55 12.04
CA ARG A 125 14.57 -15.38 13.47
C ARG A 125 15.47 -14.21 13.92
N LEU A 126 15.74 -13.13 13.14
CA LEU A 126 16.55 -12.00 13.68
C LEU A 126 16.15 -10.58 13.24
N GLY A 127 15.20 -10.39 12.32
CA GLY A 127 14.81 -9.05 11.84
C GLY A 127 13.87 -8.30 12.79
N ILE A 128 14.36 -7.85 13.95
CA ILE A 128 13.62 -6.85 14.74
C ILE A 128 13.64 -5.55 13.91
N ALA A 129 12.47 -5.08 13.48
CA ALA A 129 12.36 -3.82 12.75
C ALA A 129 12.99 -2.68 13.55
N THR A 130 13.92 -1.96 12.91
CA THR A 130 14.63 -0.83 13.50
C THR A 130 14.00 0.50 13.07
N LYS A 131 14.31 1.57 13.82
CA LYS A 131 13.91 2.94 13.45
C LYS A 131 14.48 3.33 12.09
N GLU A 132 15.70 2.90 11.80
CA GLU A 132 16.44 3.19 10.58
C GLU A 132 15.79 2.51 9.36
N GLN A 133 15.44 1.23 9.48
CA GLN A 133 14.69 0.51 8.44
C GLN A 133 13.32 1.15 8.20
N ALA A 134 12.58 1.47 9.27
CA ALA A 134 11.26 2.09 9.15
C ALA A 134 11.35 3.48 8.50
N LYS A 135 12.34 4.31 8.87
CA LYS A 135 12.62 5.59 8.22
C LYS A 135 12.92 5.42 6.73
N ALA A 136 13.82 4.51 6.39
CA ALA A 136 14.21 4.28 5.00
C ALA A 136 13.02 3.81 4.15
N MET A 137 12.21 2.88 4.66
CA MET A 137 11.02 2.40 3.98
C MET A 137 9.95 3.49 3.84
N TYR A 138 9.72 4.28 4.89
CA TYR A 138 8.79 5.41 4.82
C TYR A 138 9.24 6.44 3.79
N SER A 139 10.50 6.87 3.80
CA SER A 139 11.04 7.83 2.83
C SER A 139 10.95 7.30 1.40
N LEU A 140 11.27 6.02 1.17
CA LEU A 140 11.11 5.40 -0.15
C LEU A 140 9.64 5.44 -0.62
N ALA A 141 8.71 5.09 0.25
CA ALA A 141 7.28 5.09 -0.08
C ALA A 141 6.76 6.50 -0.36
N ASP A 142 7.15 7.50 0.44
CA ASP A 142 6.79 8.90 0.22
C ASP A 142 7.38 9.44 -1.09
N ASP A 143 8.66 9.15 -1.38
CA ASP A 143 9.32 9.61 -2.60
C ASP A 143 8.69 9.00 -3.86
N ILE A 144 8.43 7.69 -3.87
CA ILE A 144 7.73 7.01 -4.98
C ILE A 144 6.32 7.58 -5.13
N HIS A 145 5.58 7.74 -4.03
CA HIS A 145 4.25 8.31 -4.05
C HIS A 145 4.25 9.71 -4.68
N ARG A 146 5.05 10.63 -4.15
CA ARG A 146 5.13 11.99 -4.67
C ARG A 146 5.56 12.00 -6.14
N HIS A 147 6.58 11.23 -6.51
CA HIS A 147 7.05 11.18 -7.90
C HIS A 147 5.96 10.70 -8.86
N LEU A 148 5.30 9.58 -8.54
CA LEU A 148 4.28 8.99 -9.42
C LEU A 148 2.98 9.81 -9.45
N ILE A 149 2.68 10.62 -8.43
CA ILE A 149 1.52 11.51 -8.44
C ILE A 149 1.82 12.86 -9.12
N ASP A 150 2.99 13.44 -8.91
CA ASP A 150 3.37 14.76 -9.45
C ASP A 150 3.44 14.77 -11.00
N VAL A 151 3.64 13.60 -11.63
CA VAL A 151 3.59 13.47 -13.10
C VAL A 151 2.16 13.35 -13.65
N THR A 152 1.15 13.23 -12.79
CA THR A 152 -0.27 13.16 -13.18
C THR A 152 -0.96 14.52 -13.02
N ARG A 153 -2.17 14.68 -13.57
CA ARG A 153 -3.02 15.83 -13.26
C ARG A 153 -3.82 15.68 -11.95
N MET A 154 -3.55 14.63 -11.18
CA MET A 154 -4.35 14.21 -10.01
C MET A 154 -3.74 14.63 -8.66
N SER A 155 -2.71 15.49 -8.64
CA SER A 155 -2.07 15.91 -7.38
C SER A 155 -3.01 16.63 -6.41
N HIS A 156 -4.09 17.24 -6.90
CA HIS A 156 -5.11 17.90 -6.09
C HIS A 156 -6.01 16.92 -5.31
N GLU A 157 -6.04 15.65 -5.72
CA GLU A 157 -6.78 14.57 -5.05
C GLU A 157 -5.95 13.88 -3.96
N CYS A 158 -4.64 14.11 -3.93
CA CYS A 158 -3.73 13.59 -2.93
C CYS A 158 -3.97 14.25 -1.56
N LEU A 159 -4.03 13.44 -0.49
CA LEU A 159 -4.27 13.92 0.88
C LEU A 159 -2.98 14.26 1.64
N CYS A 160 -1.79 13.88 1.13
CA CYS A 160 -0.52 14.06 1.84
C CYS A 160 -0.02 15.51 1.97
N ARG A 161 -0.61 16.46 1.22
CA ARG A 161 -0.19 17.88 1.20
C ARG A 161 -1.29 18.84 1.68
N ARG A 162 -2.26 18.35 2.45
CA ARG A 162 -3.27 19.19 3.11
C ARG A 162 -2.80 19.70 4.45
#